data_AF-A0ABD6R8L0-F1
#
_entry.id   AF-A0ABD6R8L0-F1
#
_cell.length_a   1.000
_cell.length_b   1.000
_cell.length_c   1.000
_cell.angle_alpha   90.00
_cell.angle_beta   90.00
_cell.angle_gamma   90.00
#
_symmetry.space_group_name_H-M   'P 1'
#
loop_
_entity.id
_entity.type
_entity.pdbx_description
1 polymer ?
#
loop_
_entity_poly.entity_id
_entity_poly.type
_entity_poly.pdbx_seq_one_letter_code
_entity_poly.pdbx_strand_id
1 'polypeptide(L)'
;MKKISESALRVLTGVYNEKDKKKLTAPFFGMGGKEFANAVNELEQNEYIEGANITTGGRGAVPQIAWLDNVKITFSGVQYLADSTNGNVN
;
A
#
# COMPACT_ATOMS: atom_id res chain seq x y z
N MET A 1 -2.48 10.35 12.65
CA MET A 1 -2.28 9.49 11.46
C MET A 1 -1.88 10.35 10.28
N LYS A 2 -0.98 9.86 9.42
CA LYS A 2 -0.59 10.57 8.20
C LYS A 2 -1.57 10.24 7.07
N LYS A 3 -2.06 11.26 6.39
CA LYS A 3 -2.91 11.11 5.20
C LYS A 3 -2.09 10.46 4.08
N ILE A 4 -2.66 9.44 3.44
CA ILE A 4 -2.03 8.75 2.32
C ILE A 4 -2.64 9.13 0.98
N SER A 5 -1.92 8.89 -0.10
CA SER A 5 -2.44 9.02 -1.46
C SER A 5 -3.63 8.09 -1.73
N GLU A 6 -4.46 8.43 -2.72
CA GLU A 6 -5.57 7.56 -3.13
C GLU A 6 -5.07 6.19 -3.63
N SER A 7 -3.94 6.17 -4.34
CA SER A 7 -3.33 4.92 -4.81
C SER A 7 -2.87 4.06 -3.62
N ALA A 8 -2.24 4.66 -2.61
CA ALA A 8 -1.90 3.96 -1.37
C ALA A 8 -3.13 3.46 -0.61
N LEU A 9 -4.22 4.23 -0.54
CA LEU A 9 -5.47 3.78 0.08
C LEU A 9 -6.07 2.57 -0.64
N ARG A 10 -6.10 2.57 -1.97
CA ARG A 10 -6.57 1.42 -2.76
C ARG A 10 -5.73 0.18 -2.49
N VAL A 11 -4.41 0.32 -2.45
CA VAL A 11 -3.49 -0.78 -2.13
C VAL A 11 -3.71 -1.28 -0.69
N LEU A 12 -3.79 -0.39 0.30
CA LEU A 12 -4.02 -0.75 1.71
C LEU A 12 -5.35 -1.51 1.88
N THR A 13 -6.40 -1.05 1.22
CA THR A 13 -7.72 -1.72 1.21
C THR A 13 -7.63 -3.10 0.57
N GLY A 14 -6.91 -3.23 -0.55
CA GLY A 14 -6.66 -4.52 -1.19
C GLY A 14 -5.89 -5.48 -0.29
N VAL A 15 -4.83 -4.99 0.37
CA VAL A 15 -4.07 -5.77 1.37
C VAL A 15 -4.94 -6.17 2.54
N TYR A 16 -5.87 -5.36 3.01
CA TYR A 16 -6.76 -5.75 4.09
C TYR A 16 -7.74 -6.86 3.69
N ASN A 17 -8.33 -6.76 2.49
CA ASN A 17 -9.44 -7.61 2.07
C ASN A 17 -9.02 -8.95 1.43
N GLU A 18 -7.90 -8.98 0.70
CA GLU A 18 -7.49 -10.16 -0.06
C GLU A 18 -6.66 -11.11 0.80
N LYS A 19 -6.97 -12.41 0.81
CA LYS A 19 -6.18 -13.41 1.54
C LYS A 19 -4.93 -13.84 0.76
N ASP A 20 -5.02 -13.89 -0.56
CA ASP A 20 -3.92 -14.26 -1.46
C ASP A 20 -3.20 -13.02 -2.01
N LYS A 21 -2.17 -12.56 -1.27
CA LYS A 21 -1.45 -11.31 -1.60
C LYS A 21 -0.73 -11.35 -2.95
N LYS A 22 -0.47 -12.53 -3.50
CA LYS A 22 0.22 -12.70 -4.80
C LYS A 22 -0.59 -12.11 -5.96
N LYS A 23 -1.91 -11.96 -5.79
CA LYS A 23 -2.79 -11.35 -6.79
C LYS A 23 -2.70 -9.82 -6.81
N LEU A 24 -2.24 -9.22 -5.72
CA LEU A 24 -2.20 -7.77 -5.53
C LEU A 24 -1.01 -7.15 -6.29
N THR A 25 -1.13 -7.12 -7.61
CA THR A 25 -0.15 -6.58 -8.55
C THR A 25 -0.58 -5.21 -9.07
N ALA A 26 0.32 -4.46 -9.69
CA ALA A 26 -0.04 -3.15 -10.26
C ALA A 26 -1.26 -3.21 -11.22
N PRO A 27 -1.37 -4.19 -12.15
CA PRO A 27 -2.55 -4.33 -13.00
C PRO A 27 -3.85 -4.62 -12.24
N PHE A 28 -3.79 -5.36 -11.13
CA PHE A 28 -4.98 -5.64 -10.29
C PHE A 28 -5.61 -4.33 -9.78
N PHE A 29 -4.79 -3.32 -9.49
CA PHE A 29 -5.25 -2.01 -9.06
C PHE A 29 -5.46 -1.01 -10.20
N GLY A 30 -5.27 -1.43 -11.45
CA GLY A 30 -5.31 -0.54 -12.62
C GLY A 30 -4.19 0.51 -12.63
N MET A 31 -3.04 0.21 -12.03
CA MET A 31 -1.92 1.14 -11.87
C MET A 31 -0.72 0.77 -12.76
N GLY A 32 0.10 1.78 -13.07
CA GLY A 32 1.44 1.54 -13.61
C GLY A 32 2.38 0.95 -12.55
N GLY A 33 3.41 0.20 -12.96
CA GLY A 33 4.34 -0.45 -12.02
C GLY A 33 5.04 0.53 -11.06
N LYS A 34 5.45 1.69 -11.55
CA LYS A 34 6.09 2.74 -10.73
C LYS A 34 5.11 3.42 -9.77
N GLU A 35 3.88 3.66 -10.22
CA GLU A 35 2.82 4.21 -9.37
C GLU A 35 2.51 3.26 -8.21
N PHE A 36 2.36 1.98 -8.53
CA PHE A 36 2.15 0.94 -7.55
C PHE A 36 3.34 0.85 -6.56
N ALA A 37 4.58 0.85 -7.06
CA ALA A 37 5.76 0.81 -6.19
C ALA A 37 5.84 2.03 -5.25
N ASN A 38 5.47 3.22 -5.71
CA ASN A 38 5.40 4.41 -4.87
C ASN A 38 4.32 4.29 -3.80
N ALA A 39 3.13 3.80 -4.17
CA ALA A 39 2.03 3.59 -3.22
C ALA A 39 2.40 2.57 -2.14
N VAL A 40 3.03 1.44 -2.52
CA VAL A 40 3.50 0.43 -1.57
C VAL A 40 4.59 1.00 -0.65
N ASN A 41 5.54 1.76 -1.20
CA ASN A 41 6.59 2.41 -0.42
C ASN A 41 6.02 3.45 0.57
N GLU A 42 5.00 4.21 0.16
CA GLU A 42 4.30 5.14 1.05
C GLU A 42 3.67 4.38 2.23
N LEU A 43 3.01 3.24 2.00
CA LEU A 43 2.41 2.45 3.08
C LEU A 43 3.44 1.88 4.06
N GLU A 44 4.58 1.39 3.56
CA GLU A 44 5.71 0.91 4.37
C GLU A 44 6.32 2.04 5.21
N GLN A 45 6.59 3.20 4.61
CA GLN A 45 7.16 4.36 5.33
C GLN A 45 6.23 4.95 6.40
N ASN A 46 4.93 4.72 6.26
CA ASN A 46 3.92 5.11 7.24
C ASN A 46 3.57 3.99 8.21
N GLU A 47 4.28 2.85 8.14
CA GLU A 47 4.11 1.68 9.01
C GLU A 47 2.69 1.09 8.95
N TYR A 48 1.96 1.30 7.86
CA TYR A 48 0.60 0.76 7.67
C TYR A 48 0.60 -0.68 7.14
N ILE A 49 1.68 -1.04 6.45
CA ILE A 49 1.98 -2.40 6.04
C ILE A 49 3.44 -2.71 6.37
N GLU A 50 3.78 -3.99 6.45
CA GLU A 50 5.14 -4.47 6.61
C GLU A 50 5.44 -5.65 5.68
N GLY A 51 6.71 -5.82 5.32
CA GLY A 51 7.20 -7.00 4.60
C GLY A 51 7.03 -6.92 3.08
N ALA A 52 6.84 -5.72 2.54
CA ALA A 52 6.81 -5.50 1.10
C ALA A 52 8.22 -5.60 0.53
N ASN A 53 8.36 -6.27 -0.62
CA ASN A 53 9.62 -6.24 -1.35
C ASN A 53 9.58 -5.11 -2.36
N ILE A 54 10.42 -4.09 -2.18
CA ILE A 54 10.45 -2.89 -3.02
C ILE A 54 11.87 -2.74 -3.56
N THR A 55 12.01 -2.73 -4.88
CA THR A 55 13.27 -2.36 -5.53
C THR A 55 13.29 -0.86 -5.78
N THR A 56 14.39 -0.24 -5.40
CA THR A 56 14.63 1.18 -5.62
C THR A 56 15.76 1.37 -6.63
N GLY A 57 15.75 2.49 -7.34
CA GLY A 57 16.74 2.78 -8.37
C GLY A 57 16.80 4.25 -8.76
N GLY A 58 17.81 4.58 -9.57
CA GLY A 58 18.05 5.94 -10.04
C GLY A 58 18.57 6.89 -8.95
N ARG A 59 18.63 8.18 -9.29
CA ARG A 59 19.08 9.22 -8.35
C ARG A 59 18.03 9.42 -7.25
N GLY A 60 18.41 9.17 -6.00
CA GLY A 60 17.54 9.33 -4.84
C GLY A 60 16.75 8.08 -4.43
N ALA A 61 17.15 6.88 -4.88
CA ALA A 61 16.54 5.61 -4.47
C ALA A 61 15.01 5.57 -4.66
N VAL A 62 14.56 5.97 -5.85
CA VAL A 62 13.12 6.04 -6.17
C VAL A 62 12.56 4.62 -6.33
N PRO A 63 11.39 4.29 -5.76
CA PRO A 63 10.72 3.01 -5.99
C PRO A 63 10.49 2.71 -7.47
N GLN A 64 10.81 1.49 -7.90
CA GLN A 64 10.67 1.04 -9.29
C GLN A 64 9.66 -0.10 -9.42
N ILE A 65 9.79 -1.13 -8.57
CA ILE A 65 8.95 -2.33 -8.60
C ILE A 65 8.66 -2.74 -7.15
N ALA A 66 7.43 -3.19 -6.89
CA ALA A 66 7.02 -3.73 -5.60
C ALA A 66 6.29 -5.06 -5.74
N TRP A 67 6.44 -5.94 -4.74
CA TRP A 67 5.70 -7.19 -4.59
C TRP A 67 5.13 -7.30 -3.18
N LEU A 68 3.89 -7.82 -3.08
CA LEU A 68 3.14 -7.92 -1.83
C LEU A 68 3.07 -9.35 -1.27
N ASP A 69 3.83 -10.29 -1.83
CA ASP A 69 3.70 -11.74 -1.57
C ASP A 69 3.70 -12.15 -0.08
N ASN A 70 4.42 -11.39 0.77
CA ASN A 70 4.54 -11.65 2.21
C ASN A 70 4.01 -10.50 3.07
N VAL A 71 3.26 -9.58 2.49
CA VAL A 71 2.84 -8.36 3.16
C VAL A 71 1.79 -8.63 4.22
N LYS A 72 1.99 -7.99 5.37
CA LYS A 72 1.01 -7.93 6.45
C LYS A 72 0.53 -6.50 6.62
N ILE A 73 -0.74 -6.35 6.95
CA ILE A 73 -1.27 -5.09 7.44
C ILE A 73 -0.92 -4.96 8.93
N THR A 74 -0.49 -3.79 9.34
CA THR A 74 -0.16 -3.50 10.75
C THR A 74 -1.41 -3.06 11.51
N PHE A 75 -1.31 -2.93 12.83
CA PHE A 75 -2.38 -2.37 13.64
C PHE A 75 -2.76 -0.93 13.21
N SER A 76 -1.76 -0.09 12.93
CA SER A 76 -1.99 1.29 12.48
C SER A 76 -2.67 1.34 11.11
N GLY A 77 -2.35 0.41 10.20
CA GLY A 77 -3.03 0.28 8.91
C GLY A 77 -4.51 -0.10 9.05
N VAL A 78 -4.83 -1.03 9.96
CA VAL A 78 -6.22 -1.40 10.27
C VAL A 78 -6.97 -0.22 10.88
N GLN A 79 -6.36 0.47 11.85
CA GLN A 79 -6.96 1.63 12.49
C GLN A 79 -7.24 2.76 11.48
N TYR A 80 -6.30 3.01 10.57
CA TYR A 80 -6.46 4.01 9.50
C TYR A 80 -7.68 3.72 8.62
N LEU A 81 -7.90 2.46 8.25
CA LEU A 81 -9.06 2.06 7.45
C LEU A 81 -10.37 2.25 8.22
N ALA A 82 -10.41 1.88 9.51
CA ALA A 82 -11.58 2.07 10.36
C ALA A 82 -11.97 3.55 10.48
N ASP A 83 -10.99 4.43 10.71
CA ASP A 83 -11.21 5.86 10.82
C ASP A 83 -11.62 6.49 9.47
N SER A 84 -11.07 5.99 8.36
CA SER A 84 -11.46 6.42 7.01
C SER A 84 -12.90 6.02 6.66
N THR A 85 -13.40 4.90 7.18
CA THR A 85 -14.80 4.48 7.01
C THR A 85 -15.76 5.23 7.94
N ASN A 86 -15.33 5.54 9.17
CA ASN A 86 -16.16 6.23 10.16
C ASN A 86 -16.18 7.76 9.96
N GLY A 87 -15.19 8.33 9.27
CA GLY A 87 -15.15 9.75 8.92
C GLY A 87 -16.08 10.16 7.77
N ASN A 88 -16.77 9.21 7.13
CA ASN A 88 -17.77 9.45 6.08
C ASN A 88 -19.21 9.56 6.62
N VAL A 89 -19.36 9.69 7.94
CA VAL A 89 -20.65 9.97 8.61
C VAL A 89 -20.61 11.42 9.11
N ASN A 90 -20.73 12.38 8.20
CA ASN A 90 -21.21 13.75 8.46
C ASN A 90 -21.47 14.48 7.14
#